data_AF-A0A2G4JDT0-F1
#
_entry.id   AF-A0A2G4JDT0-F1
#
_cell.length_a   1.000
_cell.length_b   1.000
_cell.length_c   1.000
_cell.angle_alpha   90.00
_cell.angle_beta   90.00
_cell.angle_gamma   90.00
#
_symmetry.space_group_name_H-M   'P 1'
#
loop_
_entity.id
_entity.type
_entity.pdbx_description
1 polymer ?
#
loop_
_entity_poly.entity_id
_entity_poly.type
_entity_poly.pdbx_seq_one_letter_code
_entity_poly.pdbx_strand_id
1 'polypeptide(L)' 'MTSKAGRNDTCPCGSGKKFKKCCELKETKGRANMTLLVIVGLLMAAGLAVGITSITSEKDVARPGGVWSAEHGHYH' A
#
# COMPACT_ATOMS: atom_id res chain seq x y z
N MET A 1 20.86 -29.80 31.07
CA MET A 1 19.70 -29.04 31.61
C MET A 1 19.51 -27.78 30.78
N THR A 2 18.78 -27.85 29.66
CA THR A 2 18.38 -26.63 28.94
C THR A 2 17.03 -26.20 29.50
N SER A 3 17.07 -25.39 30.57
CA SER A 3 15.86 -24.80 31.13
C SER A 3 15.33 -23.81 30.10
N LYS A 4 14.36 -24.26 29.29
CA LYS A 4 13.67 -23.41 28.33
C LYS A 4 12.95 -22.33 29.13
N ALA A 5 13.52 -21.12 29.18
CA ALA A 5 12.92 -20.01 29.90
C ALA A 5 11.46 -19.85 29.45
N GLY A 6 10.53 -19.89 30.40
CA GLY A 6 9.12 -19.77 30.13
C GLY A 6 8.82 -18.41 29.53
N ARG A 7 7.82 -18.37 28.65
CA ARG A 7 7.43 -17.19 27.88
C ARG A 7 7.20 -15.94 28.75
N ASN A 8 6.70 -16.12 29.98
CA ASN A 8 6.44 -15.03 30.92
C ASN A 8 7.59 -14.74 31.89
N ASP A 9 8.63 -15.57 31.92
CA ASP A 9 9.73 -15.44 32.88
C ASP A 9 10.62 -14.25 32.53
N THR A 10 11.37 -13.76 33.52
CA THR A 10 12.37 -12.73 33.29
C THR A 10 13.42 -13.23 32.31
N CYS A 11 13.71 -12.44 31.29
CA CYS A 11 14.57 -12.84 30.20
C CYS A 11 16.02 -13.02 30.68
N PRO A 12 16.68 -14.17 30.40
CA PRO A 12 18.02 -14.46 30.90
C PRO A 12 19.13 -13.61 30.26
N CYS A 13 18.81 -12.76 29.28
CA CYS A 13 19.75 -11.81 28.68
C CYS A 13 20.07 -10.59 29.56
N GLY A 14 19.53 -10.52 30.78
CA GLY A 14 19.79 -9.43 31.73
C GLY A 14 18.98 -8.15 31.48
N SER A 15 18.02 -8.16 30.55
CA SER A 15 17.23 -6.97 30.21
C SER A 15 16.16 -6.57 31.24
N GLY A 16 15.87 -7.43 32.23
CA GLY A 16 14.80 -7.23 33.21
C GLY A 16 13.37 -7.34 32.63
N LYS A 17 13.21 -7.60 31.33
CA LYS A 17 11.91 -7.73 30.65
C LYS A 17 11.46 -9.21 30.59
N LYS A 18 10.17 -9.48 30.43
CA LYS A 18 9.66 -10.85 30.18
C LYS A 18 10.25 -11.41 28.89
N PHE A 19 10.59 -12.71 28.84
CA PHE A 19 11.20 -13.38 27.69
C PHE A 19 10.42 -13.14 26.39
N LYS A 20 9.08 -13.27 26.45
CA LYS A 20 8.15 -12.96 25.34
C LYS A 20 8.13 -11.54 24.83
N LYS A 21 8.71 -10.61 25.59
CA LYS A 21 8.79 -9.18 25.25
C LYS A 21 10.23 -8.75 24.94
N CYS A 22 11.18 -9.70 24.96
CA CYS A 22 12.59 -9.43 24.76
C CYS A 22 13.15 -10.31 23.65
N CYS A 23 13.80 -11.43 23.98
CA CYS A 23 14.46 -12.28 22.99
C CYS A 23 13.49 -13.02 22.07
N GLU A 24 12.27 -13.34 22.52
CA GLU A 24 11.27 -14.03 21.68
C GLU A 24 10.59 -13.09 20.66
N LEU A 25 10.50 -11.77 20.93
CA LEU A 25 9.91 -10.81 19.98
C LEU A 25 10.78 -10.55 18.75
N LYS A 26 12.04 -11.01 18.72
CA LYS A 26 12.90 -10.86 17.54
C LYS A 26 12.27 -11.49 16.29
N GLU A 27 11.39 -12.48 16.47
CA GLU A 27 10.74 -13.22 15.39
C GLU A 27 9.34 -12.70 15.01
N THR A 28 8.87 -11.59 15.58
CA THR A 28 7.48 -11.11 15.36
C THR A 28 7.38 -9.68 14.85
N LYS A 29 8.42 -9.15 14.18
CA LYS A 29 8.39 -7.80 13.57
C LYS A 29 8.52 -7.78 12.05
N GLY A 30 8.35 -8.90 11.34
CA GLY A 30 8.54 -8.94 9.89
C GLY A 30 7.85 -10.06 9.10
N ARG A 31 6.80 -10.69 9.64
CA ARG A 31 6.12 -11.81 8.95
C ARG A 31 4.59 -11.81 9.04
N ALA A 32 4.01 -11.19 10.07
CA ALA A 32 2.57 -10.97 10.07
C ALA A 32 2.27 -9.83 9.10
N ASN A 33 1.43 -10.12 8.09
CA ASN A 33 0.85 -9.21 7.10
C ASN A 33 1.69 -8.72 5.91
N MET A 34 2.95 -9.12 5.72
CA MET A 34 3.72 -8.70 4.53
C MET A 34 3.00 -9.09 3.21
N THR A 35 2.46 -10.31 3.12
CA THR A 35 1.66 -10.72 1.96
C THR A 35 0.42 -9.84 1.77
N LEU A 36 -0.25 -9.44 2.86
CA LEU A 36 -1.39 -8.53 2.80
C LEU A 36 -0.96 -7.11 2.40
N LEU A 37 0.18 -6.62 2.87
CA LEU A 37 0.75 -5.33 2.46
C LEU A 37 1.14 -5.33 0.97
N VAL A 38 1.70 -6.42 0.46
CA VAL A 38 2.01 -6.58 -0.96
C VAL A 38 0.72 -6.62 -1.79
N ILE A 39 -0.29 -7.39 -1.38
CA ILE A 39 -1.59 -7.45 -2.07
C ILE A 39 -2.27 -6.07 -2.07
N VAL A 40 -2.39 -5.42 -0.90
CA VAL A 40 -2.97 -4.08 -0.79
C VAL A 40 -2.18 -3.07 -1.63
N GLY A 41 -0.85 -3.14 -1.61
CA GLY A 41 0.01 -2.30 -2.43
C GLY A 41 -0.24 -2.48 -3.93
N LEU A 42 -0.36 -3.73 -4.41
CA LEU A 42 -0.66 -4.03 -5.82
C LEU A 42 -2.06 -3.55 -6.22
N LEU A 43 -3.07 -3.74 -5.36
CA LEU A 43 -4.44 -3.28 -5.60
C LEU A 43 -4.53 -1.74 -5.68
N MET A 44 -3.84 -1.03 -4.78
CA MET A 44 -3.79 0.43 -4.78
C MET A 44 -3.06 0.97 -6.02
N ALA A 45 -1.96 0.33 -6.44
CA ALA A 45 -1.24 0.71 -7.65
C ALA A 45 -2.07 0.50 -8.92
N ALA A 46 -2.77 -0.65 -9.03
CA ALA A 46 -3.68 -0.91 -10.14
C ALA A 46 -4.86 0.07 -10.17
N GLY A 47 -5.47 0.35 -9.00
CA GLY A 47 -6.53 1.33 -8.88
C GLY A 47 -6.09 2.74 -9.26
N LEU A 48 -4.89 3.17 -8.84
CA LEU A 48 -4.30 4.44 -9.25
C LEU A 48 -4.05 4.50 -10.76
N ALA A 49 -3.52 3.44 -11.36
CA ALA A 49 -3.30 3.39 -12.81
C ALA A 49 -4.60 3.52 -13.60
N VAL A 50 -5.65 2.79 -13.21
CA VAL A 50 -6.99 2.86 -13.82
C VAL A 50 -7.64 4.23 -13.57
N GLY A 51 -7.46 4.79 -12.38
CA GLY A 51 -7.92 6.13 -12.05
C GLY A 51 -7.26 7.19 -12.92
N ILE A 52 -5.92 7.14 -13.07
CA ILE A 52 -5.16 8.06 -13.93
C ILE A 52 -5.62 7.95 -15.38
N THR A 53 -5.76 6.74 -15.94
CA THR A 53 -6.21 6.59 -17.34
C THR A 53 -7.66 7.04 -17.56
N SER A 54 -8.49 7.03 -16.51
CA SER A 54 -9.86 7.54 -16.57
C SER A 54 -9.91 9.06 -16.54
N ILE A 55 -9.07 9.71 -15.71
CA ILE A 55 -9.02 11.19 -15.62
C ILE A 55 -8.24 11.82 -16.78
N THR A 56 -7.31 11.09 -17.43
CA THR A 56 -6.58 11.59 -18.61
C THR A 56 -7.21 11.18 -19.93
N SER A 57 -8.34 10.46 -19.91
CA SER A 57 -9.16 10.19 -21.10
C SER A 57 -10.14 11.32 -21.41
N GLU A 58 -9.79 12.57 -21.14
CA GLU A 58 -10.10 13.62 -22.11
C GLU A 58 -9.06 13.47 -23.21
N LYS A 59 -9.26 12.47 -24.09
CA LYS A 59 -8.75 12.64 -25.43
C LYS A 59 -9.44 13.90 -25.92
N ASP A 60 -8.70 14.99 -26.02
CA ASP A 60 -8.91 16.02 -27.01
C ASP A 60 -8.82 15.34 -28.40
N VAL A 61 -9.79 14.48 -28.72
CA VAL A 61 -10.18 14.25 -30.10
C VAL A 61 -10.87 15.54 -30.46
N ALA A 62 -10.06 16.50 -30.91
CA ALA A 62 -10.55 17.53 -31.81
C ALA A 62 -11.42 16.81 -32.84
N ARG A 63 -12.74 17.01 -32.72
CA ARG A 63 -13.72 16.39 -33.62
C ARG A 63 -13.25 16.77 -35.04
N PRO A 64 -12.91 15.81 -35.91
CA PRO A 64 -12.50 16.12 -37.27
C PRO A 64 -13.74 16.60 -38.02
N GLY A 65 -14.09 17.88 -37.86
CA GLY A 65 -15.32 18.45 -38.42
C GLY A 65 -15.88 19.69 -37.73
N GLY A 66 -15.26 20.22 -36.69
CA GLY A 66 -15.77 21.46 -36.10
C GLY A 66 -15.53 22.67 -37.00
N VAL A 67 -16.59 23.20 -37.59
CA VAL A 67 -16.58 24.46 -38.35
C VAL A 67 -16.97 25.62 -37.43
N TRP A 68 -16.15 26.67 -37.40
CA TRP A 68 -16.44 27.90 -36.64
C TRP A 68 -17.60 28.66 -37.30
N SER A 69 -18.68 28.93 -36.54
CA SER A 69 -19.77 29.79 -37.03
C SER A 69 -19.67 31.18 -36.42
N ALA A 70 -19.38 32.18 -37.27
CA ALA A 70 -19.16 33.57 -36.85
C ALA A 70 -20.42 34.24 -36.26
N GLU A 71 -21.61 33.71 -36.58
CA GLU A 71 -22.91 34.17 -36.06
C GLU A 71 -23.12 33.85 -34.57
N HIS A 72 -22.58 32.73 -34.08
CA HIS A 72 -22.83 32.24 -32.73
C HIS A 72 -21.57 32.18 -31.84
N GLY A 73 -20.40 32.53 -32.37
CA GLY A 73 -19.17 32.68 -31.59
C GLY A 73 -18.66 31.42 -30.90
N HIS A 74 -19.09 30.23 -31.36
CA HIS A 74 -18.60 28.95 -30.84
C HIS A 74 -18.44 27.90 -31.96
N TYR A 75 -17.64 26.87 -31.68
CA TYR A 75 -17.45 25.70 -32.55
C TYR A 75 -18.56 24.66 -32.31
N HIS A 76 -19.03 24.01 -33.37
CA HIS A 76 -20.00 22.89 -33.32
C HIS A 76 -19.33 21.53 -33.56
#